data_AF-A0A2P5YKZ6-F1
#
_entry.id   AF-A0A2P5YKZ6-F1
#
_cell.length_a   1.000
_cell.length_b   1.000
_cell.length_c   1.000
_cell.angle_alpha   90.00
_cell.angle_beta   90.00
_cell.angle_gamma   90.00
#
_symmetry.space_group_name_H-M   'P 1'
#
loop_
_entity.id
_entity.type
_entity.pdbx_description
1 polymer ?
#
loop_
_entity_poly.entity_id
_entity_poly.type
_entity_poly.pdbx_seq_one_letter_code
_entity_poly.pdbx_strand_id
1 'polypeptide(L)'
;MRNVATYHLYVLSDDDCWKLFAKHAFDGSSPIKHPDPMAIGEAIVKRCGGLPLAAETLGGLLRCKPDADEWKKILQSNFWDIPNYANYEFEKEELIHLWKAEGLFSSPKTMEI
;
A
#
# COMPACT_ATOMS: atom_id res chain seq x y z
N MET A 1 18.20 5.53 -29.33
CA MET A 1 17.80 5.71 -27.92
C MET A 1 18.78 4.91 -27.07
N ARG A 2 19.41 5.51 -26.05
CA ARG A 2 20.25 4.74 -25.10
C ARG A 2 19.34 4.11 -24.06
N ASN A 3 19.49 2.81 -23.86
CA ASN A 3 18.73 2.04 -22.88
C ASN A 3 19.34 2.34 -21.50
N VAL A 4 18.52 2.78 -20.54
CA VAL A 4 18.95 2.95 -19.14
C VAL A 4 18.81 1.61 -18.44
N ALA A 5 19.82 1.21 -17.66
CA ALA A 5 19.78 -0.04 -16.92
C ALA A 5 18.68 0.00 -15.85
N THR A 6 17.91 -1.08 -15.75
CA THR A 6 16.84 -1.22 -14.75
C THR A 6 17.44 -1.35 -13.36
N TYR A 7 16.91 -0.59 -12.39
CA TYR A 7 17.26 -0.73 -10.98
C TYR A 7 16.07 -1.29 -10.20
N HIS A 8 16.21 -2.49 -9.65
CA HIS A 8 15.17 -3.10 -8.82
C HIS A 8 15.27 -2.55 -7.39
N LEU A 9 14.19 -1.92 -6.93
CA LEU A 9 14.09 -1.43 -5.55
C LEU A 9 13.73 -2.58 -4.61
N TYR A 10 14.43 -2.65 -3.49
CA TYR A 10 14.10 -3.54 -2.39
C TYR A 10 13.10 -2.87 -1.44
N VAL A 11 12.35 -3.68 -0.71
CA VAL A 11 11.50 -3.19 0.39
C VAL A 11 12.36 -2.62 1.52
N LEU A 12 11.76 -1.74 2.33
CA LEU A 12 12.41 -1.16 3.50
C LEU A 12 12.50 -2.17 4.64
N SER A 13 13.46 -1.95 5.53
CA SER A 13 13.49 -2.60 6.84
C SER A 13 12.31 -2.14 7.70
N ASP A 14 11.91 -2.94 8.68
CA ASP A 14 10.86 -2.56 9.65
C ASP A 14 11.23 -1.26 10.39
N ASP A 15 12.52 -1.07 10.71
CA ASP A 15 13.02 0.14 11.37
C ASP A 15 12.88 1.39 10.49
N ASP A 16 13.18 1.28 9.19
CA ASP A 16 13.05 2.40 8.27
C ASP A 16 11.58 2.69 7.94
N CYS A 17 10.74 1.65 7.84
CA CYS A 17 9.29 1.81 7.79
C CYS A 17 8.74 2.49 9.05
N TRP A 18 9.25 2.15 10.24
CA TRP A 18 8.85 2.79 11.48
C TRP A 18 9.21 4.27 11.50
N LYS A 19 10.43 4.63 11.09
CA LYS A 19 10.84 6.04 10.96
C LYS A 19 9.92 6.81 10.02
N LEU A 20 9.60 6.23 8.86
CA LEU A 20 8.68 6.82 7.89
C LEU A 20 7.27 6.97 8.46
N PHE A 21 6.72 5.91 9.04
CA PHE A 21 5.40 5.93 9.67
C PHE A 21 5.34 6.99 10.78
N ALA A 22 6.29 6.97 11.72
CA ALA A 22 6.31 7.86 12.87
C ALA A 22 6.42 9.34 12.46
N LYS A 23 7.20 9.64 11.42
CA LYS A 23 7.27 10.98 10.83
C LYS A 23 5.89 11.50 10.42
N HIS A 24 5.06 10.64 9.82
CA HIS A 24 3.74 11.02 9.33
C HIS A 24 2.66 10.96 10.41
N ALA A 25 2.73 10.00 11.34
CA ALA A 25 1.74 9.79 12.40
C ALA A 25 1.87 10.76 13.56
N PHE A 26 3.08 11.22 13.88
CA PHE A 26 3.30 12.08 15.04
C PHE A 26 3.67 13.52 14.66
N ASP A 27 3.70 13.88 13.38
CA ASP A 27 4.05 15.23 12.91
C ASP A 27 5.39 15.74 13.46
N GLY A 28 6.37 14.84 13.60
CA GLY A 28 7.66 15.15 14.22
C GLY A 28 7.61 15.40 15.74
N SER A 29 6.42 15.33 16.37
CA SER A 29 6.32 15.26 17.83
C SER A 29 6.82 13.89 18.33
N SER A 30 7.34 13.86 19.56
CA SER A 30 7.94 12.64 20.08
C SER A 30 6.87 11.55 20.32
N PRO A 31 6.99 10.36 19.69
CA PRO A 31 6.08 9.22 19.93
C PRO A 31 6.02 8.81 21.40
N ILE A 32 7.08 9.12 22.17
CA ILE A 32 7.21 8.83 23.60
C ILE A 32 6.10 9.50 24.43
N LYS A 33 5.48 10.58 23.91
CA LYS A 33 4.34 11.23 24.56
C LYS A 33 3.05 10.41 24.49
N HIS A 34 3.02 9.36 23.67
CA HIS A 34 1.86 8.54 23.37
C HIS A 34 2.25 7.04 23.38
N PRO A 35 2.53 6.45 24.55
CA PRO A 35 3.06 5.10 24.65
C PRO A 35 2.13 4.03 24.08
N ASP A 36 0.81 4.17 24.26
CA ASP A 36 -0.16 3.20 23.73
C ASP A 36 -0.25 3.25 22.19
N PRO A 37 -0.46 4.43 21.54
CA PRO A 37 -0.36 4.54 20.08
C PRO A 37 0.98 4.09 19.50
N MET A 38 2.09 4.33 20.19
CA MET A 38 3.42 3.93 19.72
C MET A 38 3.53 2.40 19.57
N ALA A 39 3.16 1.64 20.61
CA ALA A 39 3.22 0.18 20.58
C ALA A 39 2.30 -0.42 19.51
N ILE A 40 1.11 0.16 19.32
CA ILE A 40 0.18 -0.27 18.26
C ILE A 40 0.75 0.07 16.87
N GLY A 41 1.35 1.26 16.72
CA GLY A 41 1.98 1.70 15.49
C GLY A 41 3.10 0.77 15.03
N GLU A 42 3.94 0.28 15.95
CA GLU A 42 4.98 -0.70 15.63
C GLU A 42 4.39 -2.01 15.08
N ALA A 43 3.26 -2.47 15.65
CA ALA A 43 2.56 -3.64 15.15
C ALA A 43 1.93 -3.41 13.77
N ILE A 44 1.40 -2.20 13.51
CA ILE A 44 0.89 -1.80 12.19
C ILE A 44 2.03 -1.80 11.17
N VAL A 45 3.19 -1.23 11.50
CA VAL A 45 4.34 -1.17 10.61
C VAL A 45 4.82 -2.56 10.20
N LYS A 46 4.83 -3.53 11.12
CA LYS A 46 5.14 -4.93 10.78
C LYS A 46 4.17 -5.52 9.76
N ARG A 47 2.89 -5.11 9.79
CA ARG A 47 1.91 -5.52 8.76
C ARG A 47 2.10 -4.83 7.41
N CYS A 48 2.83 -3.72 7.34
CA CYS A 48 3.14 -3.04 6.07
C CYS A 48 4.15 -3.81 5.20
N GLY A 49 4.86 -4.80 5.75
CA GLY A 49 5.75 -5.67 4.97
C GLY A 49 6.88 -4.94 4.23
N GLY A 50 7.39 -3.85 4.80
CA GLY A 50 8.48 -3.07 4.18
C GLY A 50 8.05 -2.13 3.04
N LEU A 51 6.75 -2.02 2.74
CA LEU A 51 6.25 -1.14 1.67
C LEU A 51 6.20 0.33 2.14
N PRO A 52 6.99 1.24 1.54
CA PRO A 52 7.04 2.64 1.97
C PRO A 52 5.68 3.33 1.90
N LEU A 53 4.94 3.09 0.81
CA LEU A 53 3.64 3.72 0.57
C LEU A 53 2.60 3.31 1.62
N ALA A 54 2.63 2.05 2.07
CA ALA A 54 1.72 1.57 3.11
C ALA A 54 2.01 2.26 4.46
N ALA A 55 3.29 2.33 4.84
CA ALA A 55 3.73 3.00 6.07
C ALA A 55 3.37 4.50 6.07
N GLU A 56 3.64 5.20 4.97
CA GLU A 56 3.30 6.62 4.81
C GLU A 56 1.79 6.87 4.89
N THR A 57 1.01 6.08 4.17
CA THR A 57 -0.45 6.23 4.11
C THR A 57 -1.10 6.03 5.47
N LEU A 58 -0.73 4.94 6.18
CA LEU A 58 -1.28 4.64 7.49
C LEU A 58 -0.80 5.62 8.56
N GLY A 59 0.45 6.07 8.47
CA GLY A 59 0.95 7.12 9.35
C GLY A 59 0.15 8.42 9.16
N GLY A 60 -0.07 8.84 7.91
CA GLY A 60 -0.89 10.02 7.60
C GLY A 60 -2.34 9.90 8.07
N LEU A 61 -2.95 8.72 7.91
CA LEU A 61 -4.32 8.43 8.36
C LEU A 61 -4.46 8.58 9.89
N LEU A 62 -3.47 8.09 10.64
CA LEU A 62 -3.51 8.04 12.10
C LEU A 62 -3.05 9.34 12.77
N ARG A 63 -2.50 10.29 11.99
CA ARG A 63 -1.94 11.56 12.49
C ARG A 63 -2.86 12.36 13.41
N CYS A 64 -4.15 12.41 13.08
CA CYS A 64 -5.15 13.17 13.82
C CYS A 64 -5.99 12.29 14.77
N LYS A 65 -5.52 11.07 15.06
CA LYS A 65 -6.23 10.09 15.88
C LYS A 65 -5.54 9.91 17.23
N PRO A 66 -5.91 10.69 18.26
CA PRO A 66 -5.26 10.62 19.57
C PRO A 66 -5.65 9.37 20.37
N ASP A 67 -6.76 8.73 20.03
CA ASP A 67 -7.30 7.57 20.74
C ASP A 67 -6.64 6.27 20.24
N ALA A 68 -6.00 5.55 21.16
CA ALA A 68 -5.36 4.27 20.89
C ALA A 68 -6.36 3.21 20.38
N ASP A 69 -7.64 3.30 20.72
CA ASP A 69 -8.64 2.35 20.25
C ASP A 69 -8.93 2.50 18.74
N GLU A 70 -8.78 3.71 18.17
CA GLU A 70 -8.85 3.89 16.72
C GLU A 70 -7.68 3.20 16.00
N TRP A 71 -6.50 3.20 16.60
CA TRP A 71 -5.33 2.50 16.07
C TRP A 71 -5.51 0.98 16.14
N LYS A 72 -6.06 0.47 17.25
CA LYS A 72 -6.39 -0.95 17.39
C LYS A 72 -7.41 -1.41 16.34
N LYS A 73 -8.44 -0.60 16.06
CA LYS A 73 -9.42 -0.90 15.01
C LYS A 73 -8.75 -1.08 13.65
N ILE A 74 -7.79 -0.23 13.30
CA ILE A 74 -7.01 -0.41 12.06
C ILE A 74 -6.17 -1.68 12.13
N LEU A 75 -5.42 -1.91 13.21
CA LEU A 75 -4.58 -3.12 13.36
C LEU A 75 -5.39 -4.43 13.27
N GLN A 76 -6.61 -4.44 13.79
CA GLN A 76 -7.50 -5.61 13.83
C GLN A 76 -8.48 -5.64 12.65
N SER A 77 -8.41 -4.67 11.73
CA SER A 77 -9.31 -4.62 10.58
C SER A 77 -9.10 -5.81 9.66
N ASN A 78 -10.20 -6.31 9.08
CA ASN A 78 -10.15 -7.27 7.97
C ASN A 78 -9.54 -6.69 6.69
N PHE A 79 -9.22 -5.39 6.65
CA PHE A 79 -8.43 -4.77 5.58
C PHE A 79 -7.13 -5.52 5.29
N TRP A 80 -6.49 -6.10 6.32
CA TRP A 80 -5.27 -6.87 6.16
C TRP A 80 -5.50 -8.25 5.53
N ASP A 81 -6.71 -8.77 5.63
CA ASP A 81 -7.11 -10.06 5.10
C ASP A 81 -7.51 -9.89 3.62
N ILE A 82 -6.66 -9.21 2.85
CA ILE A 82 -6.83 -9.11 1.40
C ILE A 82 -6.77 -10.55 0.88
N PRO A 83 -7.82 -11.05 0.20
CA PRO A 83 -7.75 -12.34 -0.47
C PRO A 83 -6.49 -12.33 -1.33
N ASN A 84 -5.71 -13.41 -1.30
CA ASN A 84 -4.52 -13.47 -2.13
C ASN A 84 -4.93 -13.48 -3.61
N TYR A 85 -5.11 -12.29 -4.19
CA TYR A 85 -5.35 -12.10 -5.61
C TYR A 85 -4.10 -12.40 -6.43
N ALA A 86 -2.93 -12.64 -5.81
CA ALA A 86 -1.78 -13.18 -6.53
C ALA A 86 -2.01 -14.62 -7.01
N ASN A 87 -3.06 -15.29 -6.51
CA ASN A 87 -3.54 -16.57 -7.04
C ASN A 87 -4.59 -16.38 -8.15
N TYR A 88 -5.15 -15.17 -8.28
CA TYR A 88 -6.04 -14.80 -9.38
C TYR A 88 -5.18 -14.40 -10.57
N GLU A 89 -4.71 -15.42 -11.28
CA GLU A 89 -4.06 -15.24 -12.56
C GLU A 89 -5.15 -14.93 -13.58
N PHE A 90 -5.27 -13.66 -13.96
CA PHE A 90 -6.09 -13.29 -15.09
C PHE A 90 -5.32 -13.65 -16.35
N GLU A 91 -5.89 -14.53 -17.18
CA GLU A 91 -5.35 -14.74 -18.51
C GLU A 91 -5.41 -13.41 -19.27
N LYS A 92 -4.34 -13.09 -20.00
CA LYS A 92 -4.25 -11.85 -20.78
C LYS A 92 -5.45 -11.70 -21.71
N GLU A 93 -5.91 -12.81 -22.26
CA GLU A 93 -7.07 -12.93 -23.14
C GLU A 93 -8.37 -12.52 -22.44
N GLU A 94 -8.54 -12.85 -21.16
CA GLU A 94 -9.72 -12.48 -20.38
C GLU A 94 -9.77 -10.96 -20.15
N LEU A 95 -8.64 -10.34 -19.80
CA LEU A 95 -8.53 -8.88 -19.66
C LEU A 95 -8.78 -8.18 -21.00
N ILE A 96 -8.29 -8.73 -22.11
CA ILE A 96 -8.57 -8.23 -23.45
C ILE A 96 -10.09 -8.25 -23.72
N HIS A 97 -10.78 -9.36 -23.47
CA HIS A 97 -12.23 -9.41 -23.71
C HIS A 97 -13.01 -8.44 -22.82
N LEU A 98 -12.66 -8.34 -21.53
CA LEU A 98 -13.29 -7.42 -20.59
C LEU A 98 -13.14 -5.96 -21.05
N TRP A 99 -11.93 -5.56 -21.39
CA TRP A 99 -11.66 -4.20 -21.85
C TRP A 99 -12.27 -3.90 -23.23
N LYS A 100 -12.49 -4.90 -24.11
CA LYS A 100 -13.34 -4.72 -25.32
C LYS A 100 -14.78 -4.45 -24.95
N ALA A 101 -15.36 -5.23 -24.03
CA ALA A 101 -16.76 -5.09 -23.62
C ALA A 101 -17.04 -3.73 -22.97
N GLU A 102 -16.09 -3.25 -22.17
CA GLU A 102 -16.12 -1.92 -21.54
C GLU A 102 -15.72 -0.77 -22.50
N GLY A 103 -15.36 -1.09 -23.75
CA GLY A 103 -14.98 -0.09 -24.76
C GLY A 103 -13.66 0.64 -24.49
N LEU A 104 -12.82 0.13 -23.58
CA LEU A 104 -11.51 0.68 -23.24
C LEU A 104 -10.48 0.50 -24.37
N PHE A 105 -10.76 -0.39 -25.31
CA PHE A 105 -10.11 -0.41 -26.61
C PHE A 105 -11.04 -0.94 -27.70
N SER A 106 -10.81 -0.49 -28.92
CA SER A 106 -11.50 -0.95 -30.12
C SER A 106 -10.52 -1.74 -30.98
N SER A 107 -10.97 -2.82 -31.62
CA SER A 107 -10.14 -3.47 -32.64
C SER A 107 -9.87 -2.48 -33.77
N PRO A 108 -8.66 -2.48 -34.39
CA PRO A 108 -8.45 -1.72 -35.61
C PRO A 108 -9.56 -2.10 -36.58
N LYS A 109 -10.32 -1.11 -37.06
CA LYS A 109 -11.27 -1.35 -38.15
C LYS A 109 -10.43 -1.88 -39.30
N THR A 110 -10.62 -3.14 -39.66
CA THR A 110 -10.10 -3.67 -40.92
C THR A 110 -10.66 -2.78 -42.01
N MET A 111 -9.79 -2.01 -42.67
CA MET A 111 -10.11 -1.42 -43.95
C MET A 111 -10.36 -2.59 -44.91
N GLU A 112 -11.63 -2.94 -45.09
CA GLU A 112 -12.06 -3.70 -46.25
C GLU A 112 -11.79 -2.82 -47.47
N ILE A 113 -10.90 -3.30 -48.34
CA ILE A 113 -10.61 -2.74 -49.68
C ILE A 113 -11.58 -3.38 -50.66
#